data_AF-A0A851TJ72-F1
#
_entry.id   AF-A0A851TJ72-F1
#
_cell.length_a   1.000
_cell.length_b   1.000
_cell.length_c   1.000
_cell.angle_alpha   90.00
_cell.angle_beta   90.00
_cell.angle_gamma   90.00
#
_symmetry.space_group_name_H-M   'P 1'
#
loop_
_entity.id
_entity.type
_entity.pdbx_description
1 polymer ?
#
loop_
_entity_poly.entity_id
_entity_poly.type
_entity_poly.pdbx_seq_one_letter_code
_entity_poly.pdbx_strand_id
1 'polypeptide(L)' 'GTRIIYDRKFLMECRNSPVAKTPPSDLPDIPGVTSPNVEESKTENNHVQNYEEKENIAGEEEQFDMDI' A
#
# COMPACT_ATOMS: atom_id res chain seq x y z
N GLY A 1 14.97 -10.75 -25.34
CA GLY A 1 13.70 -10.84 -24.60
C GLY A 1 13.05 -9.48 -24.55
N THR A 2 11.73 -9.41 -24.50
CA THR A 2 10.98 -8.14 -24.36
C THR A 2 10.66 -7.93 -22.88
N ARG A 3 10.80 -6.69 -22.39
CA ARG A 3 10.45 -6.34 -21.00
C ARG A 3 8.94 -6.20 -20.85
N ILE A 4 8.39 -6.76 -19.77
CA ILE A 4 7.02 -6.49 -19.33
C ILE A 4 7.09 -5.26 -18.42
N ILE A 5 6.36 -4.21 -18.76
CA ILE A 5 6.34 -2.94 -18.03
C ILE A 5 4.89 -2.56 -17.76
N TYR A 6 4.59 -2.22 -16.51
CA TYR A 6 3.29 -1.69 -16.09
C TYR A 6 3.48 -0.29 -15.50
N ASP A 7 2.50 0.58 -15.70
CA ASP A 7 2.49 1.89 -15.05
C ASP A 7 1.91 1.81 -13.63
N ARG A 8 2.06 2.89 -12.86
CA ARG A 8 1.51 2.98 -11.50
C ARG A 8 -0.01 2.81 -11.49
N LYS A 9 -0.70 3.39 -12.48
CA LYS A 9 -2.17 3.43 -12.53
C LYS A 9 -2.74 2.01 -12.63
N PHE A 10 -2.24 1.23 -13.59
CA PHE A 10 -2.64 -0.14 -13.82
C PHE A 10 -2.40 -1.02 -12.59
N LEU A 11 -1.22 -0.94 -11.96
CA LEU A 11 -0.92 -1.72 -10.76
C LEU A 11 -1.87 -1.41 -9.59
N MET A 12 -2.24 -0.14 -9.42
CA MET A 12 -3.21 0.26 -8.40
C MET A 12 -4.62 -0.24 -8.71
N GLU A 13 -5.00 -0.28 -9.99
CA GLU A 13 -6.28 -0.83 -10.42
C GLU A 13 -6.37 -2.35 -10.18
N CYS A 14 -5.26 -3.08 -10.34
CA CYS A 14 -5.20 -4.52 -10.06
C CYS A 14 -5.58 -4.87 -8.59
N ARG A 15 -5.39 -3.95 -7.63
CA ARG A 15 -5.78 -4.14 -6.23
C ARG A 15 -7.27 -4.41 -6.05
N ASN A 16 -8.11 -3.91 -6.96
CA ASN A 16 -9.57 -4.08 -6.88
C ASN A 16 -10.04 -5.47 -7.34
N SER A 17 -9.14 -6.29 -7.91
CA SER A 17 -9.48 -7.62 -8.39
C SER A 17 -9.87 -8.57 -7.24
N PRO A 18 -10.89 -9.44 -7.41
CA PRO A 18 -11.27 -10.41 -6.39
C PRO A 18 -10.10 -11.30 -5.93
N VAL A 19 -9.18 -11.65 -6.84
CA VAL A 19 -8.02 -12.51 -6.51
C VAL A 19 -7.02 -11.84 -5.57
N ALA A 20 -7.01 -10.51 -5.49
CA ALA A 20 -6.12 -9.77 -4.60
C ALA A 20 -6.61 -9.78 -3.14
N LYS A 21 -7.85 -10.22 -2.88
CA LYS A 21 -8.44 -10.29 -1.54
C LYS A 21 -8.17 -11.62 -0.85
N THR A 22 -7.81 -12.66 -1.60
CA THR A 22 -7.52 -13.97 -1.05
C THR A 22 -6.05 -14.05 -0.64
N PRO A 23 -5.72 -14.42 0.62
CA PRO A 23 -4.33 -14.60 1.04
C PRO A 23 -3.68 -15.77 0.28
N PRO A 24 -2.35 -15.75 0.08
CA PRO A 24 -1.61 -16.88 -0.50
C PRO A 24 -1.82 -18.17 0.31
N SER A 25 -1.88 -19.33 -0.37
CA SER A 25 -2.20 -20.64 0.23
C SER A 25 -1.30 -21.03 1.40
N ASP A 26 -0.02 -20.66 1.33
CA ASP A 26 1.02 -21.08 2.28
C ASP A 26 1.56 -19.88 3.06
N LEU A 27 0.73 -18.85 3.28
CA LEU A 27 1.12 -17.69 4.06
C LEU A 27 1.31 -18.09 5.54
N PRO A 28 2.51 -17.92 6.14
CA PRO A 28 2.74 -18.27 7.54
C PRO A 28 1.97 -17.32 8.46
N ASP A 29 1.59 -17.81 9.65
CA ASP A 29 1.01 -17.00 10.72
C ASP A 29 2.13 -16.37 11.55
N ILE A 30 2.40 -15.09 11.31
CA ILE A 30 3.41 -14.30 12.01
C ILE A 30 2.67 -13.19 12.75
N PRO A 31 2.61 -13.24 14.09
CA PRO A 31 1.86 -12.27 14.89
C PRO A 31 2.27 -10.83 14.59
N GLY A 32 1.29 -10.00 14.22
CA GLY A 32 1.50 -8.58 13.91
C GLY A 32 2.04 -8.28 12.51
N VAL A 33 2.30 -9.30 11.67
CA VAL A 33 2.86 -9.13 10.31
C VAL A 33 1.94 -9.70 9.24
N THR A 34 1.45 -10.92 9.43
CA THR A 34 0.61 -11.62 8.44
C THR A 34 -0.75 -11.96 9.02
N SER A 35 -1.73 -12.07 8.14
CA SER A 35 -3.10 -12.49 8.47
C SER A 35 -3.52 -13.60 7.49
N PRO A 36 -3.19 -14.88 7.75
CA PRO A 36 -3.44 -15.98 6.82
C PRO A 36 -4.92 -16.38 6.72
N ASN A 37 -5.77 -16.00 7.68
CA ASN A 37 -7.20 -16.26 7.66
C ASN A 37 -7.96 -14.92 7.77
N VAL A 38 -8.79 -14.60 6.77
CA VAL A 38 -9.59 -13.37 6.77
C VAL A 38 -11.05 -13.74 6.52
N GLU A 39 -11.81 -13.90 7.60
CA GLU A 39 -13.24 -13.58 7.55
C GLU A 39 -13.34 -12.05 7.44
N GLU A 40 -13.72 -11.57 6.27
CA GLU A 40 -13.67 -10.16 5.88
C GLU A 40 -14.50 -9.26 6.81
N SER A 41 -13.85 -8.62 7.79
CA SER A 41 -14.27 -7.27 8.16
C SER A 41 -13.70 -6.33 7.11
N LYS A 42 -14.57 -5.55 6.49
CA LYS A 42 -14.27 -4.56 5.46
C LYS A 42 -13.30 -3.53 6.02
N THR A 43 -12.01 -3.83 6.04
CA THR A 43 -11.00 -2.78 6.22
C THR A 43 -10.90 -2.08 4.87
N GLU A 44 -11.77 -1.08 4.69
CA GLU A 44 -11.46 0.05 3.84
C GLU A 44 -10.12 0.60 4.35
N ASN A 45 -9.03 0.08 3.80
CA ASN A 45 -7.71 0.68 3.93
C ASN A 45 -7.72 1.96 3.07
N ASN A 46 -8.51 2.93 3.52
CA ASN A 46 -8.43 4.35 3.17
C ASN A 46 -7.14 4.91 3.76
N HIS A 47 -5.97 4.44 3.27
CA HIS A 47 -4.82 5.32 3.22
C HIS A 47 -4.92 6.08 1.91
N VAL A 48 -5.86 7.02 1.88
CA VAL A 48 -5.89 8.09 0.90
C VAL A 48 -4.63 8.90 1.17
N GLN A 49 -3.53 8.56 0.51
CA GLN A 49 -2.48 9.55 0.31
C GLN A 49 -3.06 10.55 -0.69
N ASN A 50 -3.73 11.55 -0.12
CA ASN A 50 -4.06 12.80 -0.77
C ASN A 50 -2.72 13.46 -1.12
N TYR A 51 -2.17 13.16 -2.30
CA TYR A 51 -1.16 14.00 -2.90
C TYR A 51 -1.87 15.25 -3.40
N GLU A 52 -2.13 16.17 -2.48
CA GLU A 52 -2.34 17.56 -2.84
C GLU A 52 -1.06 18.04 -3.51
N GLU A 53 -1.21 18.35 -4.79
CA GLU A 53 -0.34 19.24 -5.55
C GLU A 53 -0.23 20.58 -4.80
N LYS A 54 0.65 20.65 -3.78
CA LYS A 54 1.03 21.92 -3.17
C LYS A 54 2.27 22.43 -3.87
N GLU A 55 2.03 23.14 -4.97
CA GLU A 55 2.93 24.20 -5.36
C GLU A 55 3.04 25.22 -4.21
N ASN A 56 4.28 25.61 -3.89
CA ASN A 56 4.68 26.75 -3.05
C ASN A 56 4.24 26.74 -1.57
N ILE A 57 5.05 26.14 -0.69
CA ILE A 57 5.37 26.74 0.62
C ILE A 57 6.88 26.58 0.85
N ALA A 58 7.52 27.71 1.14
CA ALA A 58 8.93 27.87 1.43
C ALA A 58 9.41 26.93 2.54
N GLY A 59 10.68 26.52 2.44
CA GLY A 59 11.33 25.66 3.41
C GLY A 59 11.37 26.24 4.83
N GLU A 60 11.48 25.31 5.78
CA GLU A 60 11.97 25.40 7.18
C GLU A 60 11.12 24.58 8.17
N GLU A 61 10.89 23.30 7.88
CA GLU A 61 10.72 22.32 8.96
C GLU A 61 11.53 21.06 8.61
N GLU A 62 12.63 20.87 9.34
CA GLU A 62 13.53 19.74 9.19
C GLU A 62 12.74 18.43 9.32
N GLN A 63 12.82 17.61 8.27
CA GLN A 63 12.15 16.34 8.15
C GLN A 63 12.83 15.31 9.08
N PHE A 64 12.51 15.46 10.36
CA PHE A 64 12.74 14.62 11.55
C PHE A 64 14.20 14.44 12.02
N ASP A 65 14.50 14.99 13.20
CA ASP A 65 15.56 14.48 14.06
C ASP A 65 15.10 13.16 14.72
N MET A 66 15.86 12.10 14.45
CA MET A 66 15.67 10.78 15.03
C MET A 66 16.46 10.71 16.33
N ASP A 67 15.81 10.94 17.48
CA ASP A 67 16.43 10.65 18.78
C ASP A 67 16.59 9.13 18.96
N ILE A 68 17.82 8.70 19.26
CA ILE A 68 18.25 7.31 19.49
C ILE A 68 18.36 7.04 21.00
#